data_AF-A0A8C7BP00-F1
#
_entry.id   AF-A0A8C7BP00-F1
#
_cell.length_a   1.000
_cell.length_b   1.000
_cell.length_c   1.000
_cell.angle_alpha   90.00
_cell.angle_beta   90.00
_cell.angle_gamma   90.00
#
_symmetry.space_group_name_H-M   'P 1'
#
loop_
_entity.id
_entity.type
_entity.pdbx_description
1 polymer ?
#
loop_
_entity_poly.entity_id
_entity_poly.type
_entity_poly.pdbx_seq_one_letter_code
_entity_poly.pdbx_strand_id
1 'polypeptide(L)'
;MRGRWRCFPVPLRSSLFQALHSSCCWKKSSAPKKITPNAAFYDENTKEPGNALDKLFSSEQQASILHVLNTASNKELEAFRLLRGRKSVNIIEHREKFGPFQNLESLMNVPLFQYKTAIQVCNSILCPETGGKKRKFQDNRLLRKLIKPEIERERFKAVNSIISIVFGTRRVAWAHVDRKLAVLDWQQNECHQLMKGTYISSVYLQEVKQLYLQIPPR
;
A
#
# COMPACT_ATOMS: atom_id res chain seq x y z
N MET A 1 -16.82 50.43 -5.08
CA MET A 1 -18.10 49.77 -5.39
C MET A 1 -17.96 48.27 -5.16
N ARG A 2 -18.83 47.68 -4.33
CA ARG A 2 -18.78 46.25 -3.95
C ARG A 2 -19.47 45.40 -5.03
N GLY A 3 -18.72 44.53 -5.71
CA GLY A 3 -19.23 43.55 -6.66
C GLY A 3 -19.81 42.33 -5.96
N ARG A 4 -21.11 42.12 -6.12
CA ARG A 4 -21.96 41.09 -5.52
C ARG A 4 -21.84 39.79 -6.32
N TRP A 5 -21.32 38.73 -5.71
CA TRP A 5 -21.28 37.39 -6.31
C TRP A 5 -22.69 36.80 -6.33
N ARG A 6 -23.20 36.45 -7.52
CA ARG A 6 -24.43 35.67 -7.70
C ARG A 6 -24.04 34.21 -7.96
N CYS A 7 -24.38 33.33 -7.02
CA CYS A 7 -24.37 31.89 -7.23
C CYS A 7 -25.55 31.55 -8.15
N PHE A 8 -25.27 30.91 -9.29
CA PHE A 8 -26.31 30.28 -10.12
C PHE A 8 -26.47 28.82 -9.70
N PRO A 9 -27.69 28.34 -9.46
CA PRO A 9 -27.93 26.91 -9.20
C PRO A 9 -27.81 26.11 -10.51
N VAL A 10 -27.01 25.04 -10.46
CA VAL A 10 -26.87 24.07 -11.55
C VAL A 10 -28.12 23.18 -11.61
N PRO A 11 -28.78 23.02 -12.77
CA PRO A 11 -29.87 22.05 -12.90
C PRO A 11 -29.29 20.62 -12.94
N LEU A 12 -29.73 19.78 -12.01
CA LEU A 12 -29.47 18.34 -12.03
C LEU A 12 -30.27 17.71 -13.18
N ARG A 13 -29.67 17.61 -14.37
CA ARG A 13 -30.26 16.88 -15.50
C ARG A 13 -29.71 15.45 -15.49
N SER A 14 -30.58 14.48 -15.18
CA SER A 14 -30.27 13.06 -15.31
C SER A 14 -30.11 12.72 -16.79
N SER A 15 -28.92 12.29 -17.20
CA SER A 15 -28.71 11.68 -18.51
C SER A 15 -28.45 10.18 -18.34
N LEU A 16 -29.30 9.42 -19.01
CA LEU A 16 -29.29 7.96 -19.12
C LEU A 16 -27.92 7.45 -19.59
N PHE A 17 -27.31 6.58 -18.80
CA PHE A 17 -26.15 5.80 -19.23
C PHE A 17 -26.62 4.73 -20.23
N GLN A 18 -26.35 4.93 -21.52
CA GLN A 18 -26.34 3.84 -22.49
C GLN A 18 -25.07 3.01 -22.26
N ALA A 19 -25.26 1.81 -21.74
CA ALA A 19 -24.20 0.82 -21.61
C ALA A 19 -23.84 0.27 -23.00
N LEU A 20 -22.63 0.59 -23.48
CA LEU A 20 -22.05 -0.09 -24.63
C LEU A 20 -21.64 -1.51 -24.19
N HIS A 21 -22.40 -2.49 -24.68
CA HIS A 21 -22.24 -3.91 -24.40
C HIS A 21 -21.08 -4.47 -25.25
N SER A 22 -19.86 -4.50 -24.70
CA SER A 22 -18.73 -5.18 -25.33
C SER A 22 -18.86 -6.70 -25.11
N SER A 23 -19.27 -7.42 -26.16
CA SER A 23 -19.34 -8.89 -26.16
C SER A 23 -17.94 -9.50 -26.30
N CYS A 24 -17.33 -9.90 -25.18
CA CYS A 24 -16.20 -10.84 -25.21
C CYS A 24 -16.72 -12.26 -24.92
N CYS A 25 -16.78 -13.07 -25.98
CA CYS A 25 -17.19 -14.47 -25.92
C CYS A 25 -16.14 -15.32 -25.19
N TRP A 26 -16.44 -15.75 -23.96
CA TRP A 26 -15.70 -16.82 -23.30
C TRP A 26 -16.37 -18.15 -23.61
N LYS A 27 -15.73 -18.97 -24.44
CA LYS A 27 -16.11 -20.37 -24.67
C LYS A 27 -15.95 -21.13 -23.36
N LYS A 28 -17.05 -21.72 -22.88
CA LYS A 28 -17.08 -22.68 -21.77
C LYS A 28 -16.52 -24.01 -22.27
N SER A 29 -15.49 -24.56 -21.63
CA SER A 29 -15.17 -25.99 -21.74
C SER A 29 -15.70 -26.73 -20.52
N SER A 30 -16.35 -27.85 -20.80
CA SER A 30 -17.02 -28.80 -19.92
C SER A 30 -16.09 -29.45 -18.87
N ALA A 31 -16.65 -29.70 -17.68
CA ALA A 31 -16.06 -30.54 -16.64
C ALA A 31 -16.01 -32.02 -17.06
N PRO A 32 -15.07 -32.80 -16.49
CA PRO A 32 -15.35 -34.19 -16.15
C PRO A 32 -15.10 -34.53 -14.66
N LYS A 33 -15.71 -35.67 -14.30
CA LYS A 33 -16.07 -36.21 -12.97
C LYS A 33 -14.92 -36.47 -11.98
N LYS A 34 -15.34 -36.45 -10.71
CA LYS A 34 -14.69 -37.02 -9.51
C LYS A 34 -14.15 -38.43 -9.74
N ILE A 35 -12.91 -38.66 -9.33
CA ILE A 35 -12.40 -39.97 -8.87
C ILE A 35 -11.53 -39.69 -7.64
N THR A 36 -11.93 -40.23 -6.49
CA THR A 36 -11.09 -40.40 -5.29
C THR A 36 -10.06 -41.50 -5.56
N PRO A 37 -8.82 -41.33 -5.06
CA PRO A 37 -8.27 -42.40 -4.25
C PRO A 37 -7.58 -41.88 -2.98
N ASN A 38 -7.96 -42.50 -1.85
CA ASN A 38 -7.09 -42.62 -0.69
C ASN A 38 -5.88 -43.48 -1.09
N ALA A 39 -4.67 -43.01 -0.86
CA ALA A 39 -3.51 -43.84 -0.52
C ALA A 39 -2.36 -42.92 -0.10
N ALA A 40 -1.65 -43.35 0.94
CA ALA A 40 -0.57 -42.66 1.59
C ALA A 40 0.55 -42.21 0.63
N PHE A 41 1.09 -41.02 0.87
CA PHE A 41 2.51 -40.77 0.68
C PHE A 41 3.01 -39.92 1.85
N TYR A 42 3.68 -40.61 2.78
CA TYR A 42 4.74 -40.01 3.58
C TYR A 42 5.85 -39.66 2.60
N ASP A 43 6.20 -38.39 2.48
CA ASP A 43 7.46 -38.01 1.85
C ASP A 43 8.40 -37.54 2.96
N GLU A 44 9.16 -38.51 3.45
CA GLU A 44 10.29 -38.34 4.33
C GLU A 44 11.53 -38.19 3.44
N ASN A 45 11.97 -36.95 3.21
CA ASN A 45 13.34 -36.50 3.53
C ASN A 45 13.70 -35.18 2.83
N THR A 46 13.88 -34.14 3.65
CA THR A 46 15.22 -33.56 3.86
C THR A 46 15.21 -32.73 5.13
N LYS A 47 15.88 -33.26 6.15
CA LYS A 47 16.11 -32.62 7.44
C LYS A 47 16.97 -31.38 7.24
N GLU A 48 16.39 -30.22 7.52
CA GLU A 48 16.98 -29.10 8.27
C GLU A 48 15.81 -28.20 8.74
N PRO A 49 15.09 -28.54 9.82
CA PRO A 49 14.12 -27.63 10.44
C PRO A 49 14.81 -26.60 11.36
N GLY A 50 16.11 -26.35 11.14
CA GLY A 50 16.90 -25.44 11.97
C GLY A 50 16.76 -23.99 11.51
N ASN A 51 15.92 -23.22 12.20
CA ASN A 51 16.01 -21.76 12.29
C ASN A 51 15.44 -20.98 11.09
N ALA A 52 14.47 -21.52 10.34
CA ALA A 52 13.94 -20.83 9.17
C ALA A 52 13.22 -19.52 9.53
N LEU A 53 12.58 -19.46 10.71
CA LEU A 53 11.94 -18.26 11.21
C LEU A 53 12.94 -17.30 11.85
N ASP A 54 13.95 -17.82 12.56
CA ASP A 54 14.97 -17.02 13.23
C ASP A 54 15.86 -16.26 12.23
N LYS A 55 16.13 -16.84 11.05
CA LYS A 55 16.88 -16.18 9.95
C LYS A 55 16.21 -14.89 9.42
N LEU A 56 14.93 -14.66 9.74
CA LEU A 56 14.21 -13.44 9.33
C LEU A 56 14.51 -12.23 10.21
N PHE A 57 15.13 -12.43 11.37
CA PHE A 57 15.38 -11.39 12.37
C PHE A 57 16.87 -11.33 12.70
N SER A 58 17.39 -10.15 13.05
CA SER A 58 18.76 -10.06 13.58
C SER A 58 18.84 -10.69 14.97
N SER A 59 20.04 -11.10 15.41
CA SER A 59 20.22 -11.71 16.73
C SER A 59 19.75 -10.80 17.88
N GLU A 60 19.93 -9.48 17.76
CA GLU A 60 19.42 -8.50 18.72
C GLU A 60 17.89 -8.45 18.77
N GLN A 61 17.26 -8.48 17.58
CA GLN A 61 15.80 -8.52 17.47
C GLN A 61 15.23 -9.82 18.04
N GLN A 62 15.87 -10.94 17.74
CA GLN A 62 15.50 -12.26 18.23
C GLN A 62 15.54 -12.30 19.77
N ALA A 63 16.64 -11.84 20.37
CA ALA A 63 16.78 -11.75 21.83
C ALA A 63 15.70 -10.87 22.46
N SER A 64 15.40 -9.73 21.84
CA SER A 64 14.34 -8.82 22.29
C SER A 64 12.95 -9.46 22.25
N ILE A 65 12.63 -10.18 21.17
CA ILE A 65 11.35 -10.89 21.03
C ILE A 65 11.24 -12.01 22.06
N LEU A 66 12.28 -12.84 22.18
CA LEU A 66 12.31 -13.96 23.13
C LEU A 66 12.19 -13.47 24.57
N HIS A 67 12.86 -12.36 24.91
CA HIS A 67 12.73 -11.73 26.22
C HIS A 67 11.25 -11.41 26.51
N VAL A 68 10.55 -10.75 25.61
CA VAL A 68 9.11 -10.43 25.79
C VAL A 68 8.27 -11.70 25.91
N LEU A 69 8.46 -12.70 25.05
CA LEU A 69 7.68 -13.95 25.10
C LEU A 69 7.88 -14.73 26.40
N ASN A 70 9.09 -14.70 26.96
CA ASN A 70 9.44 -15.43 28.18
C ASN A 70 9.10 -14.67 29.47
N THR A 71 9.10 -13.34 29.45
CA THR A 71 8.94 -12.52 30.67
C THR A 71 7.56 -11.87 30.79
N ALA A 72 6.91 -11.51 29.69
CA ALA A 72 5.69 -10.73 29.73
C ALA A 72 4.54 -11.46 30.41
N SER A 73 3.73 -10.73 31.16
CA SER A 73 2.47 -11.17 31.75
C SER A 73 1.37 -11.28 30.69
N ASN A 74 0.25 -11.92 31.04
CA ASN A 74 -0.87 -12.08 30.12
C ASN A 74 -1.39 -10.72 29.62
N LYS A 75 -1.56 -9.76 30.55
CA LYS A 75 -2.03 -8.40 30.24
C LYS A 75 -1.09 -7.66 29.29
N GLU A 76 0.22 -7.83 29.46
CA GLU A 76 1.22 -7.22 28.57
C GLU A 76 1.22 -7.86 27.18
N LEU A 77 1.03 -9.18 27.09
CA LEU A 77 0.87 -9.85 25.81
C LEU A 77 -0.44 -9.42 25.10
N GLU A 78 -1.53 -9.23 25.84
CA GLU A 78 -2.80 -8.74 25.28
C GLU A 78 -2.76 -7.28 24.79
N ALA A 79 -1.75 -6.50 25.20
CA ALA A 79 -1.52 -5.17 24.63
C ALA A 79 -1.24 -5.26 23.12
N PHE A 80 -0.64 -6.36 22.66
CA PHE A 80 -0.47 -6.64 21.24
C PHE A 80 -1.78 -7.19 20.66
N ARG A 81 -2.37 -6.45 19.71
CA ARG A 81 -3.64 -6.82 19.05
C ARG A 81 -3.68 -8.27 18.54
N LEU A 82 -2.55 -8.77 18.04
CA LEU A 82 -2.45 -10.13 17.47
C LEU A 82 -2.40 -11.25 18.52
N LEU A 83 -2.14 -10.91 19.77
CA LEU A 83 -1.99 -11.83 20.90
C LEU A 83 -3.17 -11.81 21.87
N ARG A 84 -4.19 -10.98 21.65
CA ARG A 84 -5.37 -10.90 22.52
C ARG A 84 -6.11 -12.23 22.65
N GLY A 85 -6.69 -12.47 23.84
CA GLY A 85 -7.53 -13.62 24.12
C GLY A 85 -6.72 -14.92 24.23
N ARG A 86 -7.17 -15.98 23.55
CA ARG A 86 -6.58 -17.33 23.72
C ARG A 86 -5.09 -17.41 23.39
N LYS A 87 -4.57 -16.52 22.53
CA LYS A 87 -3.17 -16.57 22.10
C LYS A 87 -2.19 -16.18 23.22
N SER A 88 -2.48 -15.14 24.00
CA SER A 88 -1.64 -14.76 25.15
C SER A 88 -1.65 -15.86 26.22
N VAL A 89 -2.82 -16.45 26.49
CA VAL A 89 -2.98 -17.57 27.43
C VAL A 89 -2.16 -18.77 26.97
N ASN A 90 -2.27 -19.17 25.69
CA ASN A 90 -1.54 -20.31 25.14
C ASN A 90 -0.01 -20.13 25.20
N ILE A 91 0.51 -18.91 25.02
CA ILE A 91 1.95 -18.64 25.16
C ILE A 91 2.41 -18.91 26.59
N ILE A 92 1.65 -18.42 27.58
CA ILE A 92 2.00 -18.58 29.00
C ILE A 92 1.90 -20.05 29.41
N GLU A 93 0.80 -20.72 29.07
CA GLU A 93 0.66 -22.15 29.35
C GLU A 93 1.76 -22.98 28.70
N HIS A 94 2.16 -22.63 27.47
CA HIS A 94 3.22 -23.36 26.78
C HIS A 94 4.57 -23.17 27.49
N ARG A 95 4.95 -21.94 27.88
CA ARG A 95 6.23 -21.72 28.57
C ARG A 95 6.26 -22.29 29.99
N GLU A 96 5.10 -22.39 30.65
CA GLU A 96 4.99 -23.06 31.95
C GLU A 96 5.12 -24.59 31.83
N LYS A 97 4.56 -25.19 30.76
CA LYS A 97 4.59 -26.64 30.53
C LYS A 97 5.91 -27.15 29.92
N PHE A 98 6.46 -26.41 28.96
CA PHE A 98 7.61 -26.84 28.15
C PHE A 98 8.89 -26.03 28.43
N GLY A 99 8.82 -25.03 29.32
CA GLY A 99 9.93 -24.13 29.62
C GLY A 99 10.01 -22.91 28.68
N PRO A 100 10.96 -22.00 28.92
CA PRO A 100 11.11 -20.78 28.13
C PRO A 100 11.44 -21.06 26.67
N PHE A 101 10.95 -20.22 25.77
CA PHE A 101 11.25 -20.26 24.35
C PHE A 101 12.74 -19.96 24.11
N GLN A 102 13.44 -20.86 23.43
CA GLN A 102 14.85 -20.70 23.07
C GLN A 102 15.03 -20.08 21.68
N ASN A 103 14.07 -20.31 20.79
CA ASN A 103 14.04 -19.80 19.43
C ASN A 103 12.62 -19.37 19.05
N LEU A 104 12.48 -18.57 18.00
CA LEU A 104 11.19 -18.08 17.55
C LEU A 104 10.39 -19.16 16.84
N GLU A 105 11.06 -20.18 16.32
CA GLU A 105 10.42 -21.33 15.67
C GLU A 105 9.55 -22.14 16.63
N SER A 106 9.94 -22.20 17.91
CA SER A 106 9.16 -22.83 18.99
C SER A 106 7.75 -22.24 19.15
N LEU A 107 7.49 -21.01 18.66
CA LEU A 107 6.13 -20.47 18.62
C LEU A 107 5.19 -21.31 17.76
N MET A 108 5.68 -22.02 16.74
CA MET A 108 4.82 -22.88 15.90
C MET A 108 4.28 -24.11 16.65
N ASN A 109 4.88 -24.45 17.79
CA ASN A 109 4.40 -25.51 18.67
C ASN A 109 3.27 -25.00 19.61
N VAL A 110 3.07 -23.69 19.69
CA VAL A 110 1.99 -23.10 20.49
C VAL A 110 0.66 -23.19 19.71
N PRO A 111 -0.43 -23.67 20.32
CA PRO A 111 -1.72 -23.73 19.64
C PRO A 111 -2.15 -22.36 19.13
N LEU A 112 -2.70 -22.31 17.90
CA LEU A 112 -3.11 -21.10 17.16
C LEU A 112 -1.97 -20.27 16.55
N PHE A 113 -0.74 -20.76 16.58
CA PHE A 113 0.40 -20.14 15.92
C PHE A 113 0.82 -20.98 14.70
N GLN A 114 0.56 -20.42 13.53
CA GLN A 114 1.13 -20.90 12.26
C GLN A 114 2.30 -20.01 11.86
N TYR A 115 3.17 -20.48 10.96
CA TYR A 115 4.33 -19.73 10.46
C TYR A 115 4.03 -18.25 10.15
N LYS A 116 2.98 -17.99 9.35
CA LYS A 116 2.55 -16.63 9.00
C LYS A 116 2.13 -15.81 10.22
N THR A 117 1.46 -16.42 11.18
CA THR A 117 1.00 -15.76 12.40
C THR A 117 2.16 -15.46 13.33
N ALA A 118 3.10 -16.40 13.49
CA ALA A 118 4.31 -16.23 14.29
C ALA A 118 5.15 -15.05 13.78
N ILE A 119 5.38 -14.97 12.47
CA ILE A 119 6.07 -13.81 11.85
C ILE A 119 5.35 -12.50 12.17
N GLN A 120 4.03 -12.44 12.04
CA GLN A 120 3.26 -11.22 12.32
C GLN A 120 3.34 -10.82 13.80
N VAL A 121 3.33 -11.79 14.71
CA VAL A 121 3.48 -11.57 16.14
C VAL A 121 4.88 -11.04 16.47
N CYS A 122 5.94 -11.69 15.98
CA CYS A 122 7.32 -11.24 16.19
C CYS A 122 7.51 -9.79 15.71
N ASN A 123 7.00 -9.46 14.52
CA ASN A 123 7.01 -8.09 14.01
C ASN A 123 6.20 -7.12 14.88
N SER A 124 5.06 -7.56 15.43
CA SER A 124 4.25 -6.74 16.33
C SER A 124 4.92 -6.51 17.68
N ILE A 125 5.77 -7.43 18.15
CA ILE A 125 6.54 -7.28 19.39
C ILE A 125 7.69 -6.28 19.19
N LEU A 126 8.44 -6.38 18.09
CA LEU A 126 9.50 -5.42 17.74
C LEU A 126 8.96 -4.01 17.46
N CYS A 127 7.77 -3.93 16.89
CA CYS A 127 7.10 -2.68 16.57
C CYS A 127 5.67 -2.71 17.15
N PRO A 128 5.50 -2.52 18.47
CA PRO A 128 4.19 -2.41 19.07
C PRO A 128 3.39 -1.38 18.29
N GLU A 129 2.15 -1.72 17.94
CA GLU A 129 1.22 -0.85 17.21
C GLU A 129 0.88 0.38 18.07
N THR A 130 1.82 1.31 18.15
CA THR A 130 1.67 2.65 18.71
C THR A 130 0.88 3.49 17.72
N GLY A 131 -0.37 3.10 17.41
CA GLY A 131 -1.39 3.86 16.67
C GLY A 131 -1.03 4.43 15.28
N GLY A 132 0.22 4.36 14.82
CA GLY A 132 0.76 5.26 13.80
C GLY A 132 1.69 4.59 12.78
N LYS A 133 2.29 3.43 13.07
CA LYS A 133 3.19 2.76 12.12
C LYS A 133 2.47 1.98 11.00
N LYS A 134 1.28 1.41 11.24
CA LYS A 134 0.45 0.86 10.15
C LYS A 134 -0.02 1.94 9.17
N ARG A 135 -0.26 3.17 9.63
CA ARG A 135 -0.49 4.33 8.75
C ARG A 135 0.71 4.56 7.83
N LYS A 136 1.96 4.49 8.32
CA LYS A 136 3.14 4.70 7.45
C LYS A 136 3.28 3.66 6.33
N PHE A 137 3.06 2.37 6.60
CA PHE A 137 3.19 1.33 5.57
C PHE A 137 2.02 1.33 4.59
N GLN A 138 0.79 1.59 5.07
CA GLN A 138 -0.39 1.75 4.21
C GLN A 138 -0.32 3.04 3.39
N ASP A 139 0.10 4.17 3.99
CA ASP A 139 0.34 5.45 3.30
C ASP A 139 1.36 5.26 2.18
N ASN A 140 2.51 4.64 2.45
CA ASN A 140 3.52 4.43 1.43
C ASN A 140 3.00 3.53 0.30
N ARG A 141 2.17 2.52 0.63
CA ARG A 141 1.52 1.68 -0.38
C ARG A 141 0.50 2.46 -1.22
N LEU A 142 -0.24 3.40 -0.62
CA LEU A 142 -1.20 4.25 -1.35
C LEU A 142 -0.47 5.29 -2.21
N LEU A 143 0.58 5.93 -1.68
CA LEU A 143 1.42 6.86 -2.42
C LEU A 143 2.07 6.20 -3.63
N ARG A 144 2.60 4.97 -3.49
CA ARG A 144 3.12 4.17 -4.61
C ARG A 144 2.07 3.83 -5.68
N LYS A 145 0.79 3.76 -5.31
CA LYS A 145 -0.30 3.53 -6.27
C LYS A 145 -0.68 4.83 -7.01
N LEU A 146 -0.59 5.97 -6.34
CA LEU A 146 -1.09 7.25 -6.84
C LEU A 146 -0.02 8.05 -7.61
N ILE A 147 1.23 8.01 -7.16
CA ILE A 147 2.32 8.84 -7.69
C ILE A 147 3.42 7.93 -8.23
N LYS A 148 3.82 8.20 -9.47
CA LYS A 148 4.93 7.52 -10.15
C LYS A 148 5.86 8.56 -10.80
N PRO A 149 7.18 8.37 -10.77
CA PRO A 149 7.92 7.25 -10.14
C PRO A 149 7.84 7.26 -8.61
N GLU A 150 8.37 6.22 -7.95
CA GLU A 150 8.49 6.23 -6.50
C GLU A 150 9.44 7.34 -6.06
N ILE A 151 8.97 8.21 -5.19
CA ILE A 151 9.72 9.33 -4.63
C ILE A 151 9.76 9.16 -3.11
N GLU A 152 10.93 9.41 -2.52
CA GLU A 152 11.12 9.37 -1.07
C GLU A 152 10.19 10.34 -0.33
N ARG A 153 9.71 9.92 0.84
CA ARG A 153 8.72 10.70 1.61
C ARG A 153 9.30 12.01 2.13
N GLU A 154 10.59 12.01 2.43
CA GLU A 154 11.39 13.14 2.87
C GLU A 154 11.36 14.23 1.79
N ARG A 155 11.50 13.84 0.52
CA ARG A 155 11.41 14.77 -0.61
C ARG A 155 10.01 15.36 -0.73
N PHE A 156 8.94 14.56 -0.64
CA PHE A 156 7.57 15.09 -0.64
C PHE A 156 7.32 16.10 0.49
N LYS A 157 7.88 15.84 1.67
CA LYS A 157 7.75 16.74 2.84
C LYS A 157 8.61 18.00 2.73
N ALA A 158 9.66 17.99 1.92
CA ALA A 158 10.57 19.12 1.72
C ALA A 158 10.15 20.05 0.57
N VAL A 159 9.15 19.68 -0.23
CA VAL A 159 8.67 20.52 -1.34
C VAL A 159 8.11 21.85 -0.82
N ASN A 160 8.56 22.95 -1.43
CA ASN A 160 8.10 24.31 -1.13
C ASN A 160 6.92 24.75 -2.01
N SER A 161 6.87 24.26 -3.24
CA SER A 161 5.78 24.51 -4.19
C SER A 161 5.73 23.45 -5.27
N ILE A 162 4.56 23.27 -5.88
CA ILE A 162 4.35 22.36 -7.01
C ILE A 162 3.68 23.09 -8.18
N ILE A 163 3.92 22.59 -9.38
CA ILE A 163 3.14 22.96 -10.56
C ILE A 163 2.29 21.75 -10.93
N SER A 164 0.98 21.88 -10.81
CA SER A 164 0.03 20.89 -11.32
C SER A 164 -0.25 21.21 -12.78
N ILE A 165 -0.05 20.25 -13.69
CA ILE A 165 -0.30 20.43 -15.12
C ILE A 165 -1.33 19.41 -15.56
N VAL A 166 -2.36 19.86 -16.27
CA VAL A 166 -3.41 19.03 -16.85
C VAL A 166 -3.49 19.28 -18.34
N PHE A 167 -3.30 18.24 -19.14
CA PHE A 167 -3.42 18.29 -20.60
C PHE A 167 -4.73 17.67 -21.06
N GLY A 168 -5.51 18.43 -21.83
CA GLY A 168 -6.60 17.93 -22.65
C GLY A 168 -6.20 17.83 -24.12
N THR A 169 -7.16 17.54 -24.99
CA THR A 169 -6.92 17.41 -26.43
C THR A 169 -6.70 18.73 -27.17
N ARG A 170 -7.16 19.85 -26.60
CA ARG A 170 -7.08 21.19 -27.23
C ARG A 170 -6.47 22.26 -26.33
N ARG A 171 -6.34 21.97 -25.04
CA ARG A 171 -5.93 22.95 -24.04
C ARG A 171 -5.05 22.27 -23.00
N VAL A 172 -4.12 23.03 -22.48
CA VAL A 172 -3.36 22.70 -21.28
C VAL A 172 -3.64 23.75 -20.23
N ALA A 173 -3.78 23.33 -18.98
CA ALA A 173 -3.88 24.23 -17.84
C ALA A 173 -2.81 23.87 -16.82
N TRP A 174 -2.30 24.88 -16.12
CA TRP A 174 -1.39 24.67 -15.01
C TRP A 174 -1.70 25.60 -13.84
N ALA A 175 -1.37 25.14 -12.64
CA ALA A 175 -1.44 25.94 -11.42
C ALA A 175 -0.15 25.74 -10.61
N HIS A 176 0.51 26.85 -10.27
CA HIS A 176 1.63 26.88 -9.34
C HIS A 176 1.09 27.14 -7.94
N VAL A 177 1.27 26.18 -7.05
CA VAL A 177 0.73 26.22 -5.67
C VAL A 177 1.87 26.03 -4.69
N ASP A 178 1.95 26.89 -3.69
CA ASP A 178 2.93 26.77 -2.62
C ASP A 178 2.50 25.78 -1.52
N ARG A 179 3.40 25.55 -0.55
CA ARG A 179 3.13 24.68 0.60
C ARG A 179 2.00 25.19 1.51
N LYS A 180 1.71 26.49 1.48
CA LYS A 180 0.62 27.12 2.23
C LYS A 180 -0.72 27.05 1.48
N LEU A 181 -0.74 26.35 0.34
CA LEU A 181 -1.89 26.23 -0.56
C LEU A 181 -2.28 27.57 -1.21
N ALA A 182 -1.36 28.53 -1.25
CA ALA A 182 -1.54 29.76 -2.01
C ALA A 182 -1.28 29.50 -3.49
N VAL A 183 -2.21 29.95 -4.34
CA VAL A 183 -2.08 29.89 -5.79
C VAL A 183 -1.21 31.07 -6.23
N LEU A 184 0.03 30.77 -6.65
CA LEU A 184 1.00 31.76 -7.11
C LEU A 184 0.77 32.12 -8.58
N ASP A 185 0.37 31.14 -9.38
CA ASP A 185 0.00 31.32 -10.78
C ASP A 185 -1.07 30.30 -11.17
N TRP A 186 -1.98 30.68 -12.07
CA TRP A 186 -2.98 29.78 -12.63
C TRP A 186 -3.39 30.26 -14.01
N GLN A 187 -2.98 29.49 -15.02
CA GLN A 187 -3.20 29.83 -16.42
C GLN A 187 -3.63 28.62 -17.23
N GLN A 188 -4.06 28.89 -18.46
CA GLN A 188 -4.33 27.89 -19.48
C GLN A 188 -3.89 28.40 -20.83
N ASN A 189 -3.57 27.48 -21.74
CA ASN A 189 -3.21 27.78 -23.11
C ASN A 189 -3.94 26.83 -24.06
N GLU A 190 -4.30 27.33 -25.25
CA GLU A 190 -4.88 26.53 -26.31
C GLU A 190 -3.76 25.90 -27.16
N CYS A 191 -3.77 24.57 -27.23
CA CYS A 191 -2.83 23.80 -28.04
C CYS A 191 -3.57 23.24 -29.24
N HIS A 192 -3.74 24.06 -30.28
CA HIS A 192 -4.52 23.67 -31.45
C HIS A 192 -3.81 22.69 -32.37
N GLN A 193 -2.48 22.58 -32.30
CA GLN A 193 -1.71 21.69 -33.18
C GLN A 193 -1.53 20.29 -32.58
N LEU A 194 -1.66 20.18 -31.25
CA LEU A 194 -1.60 18.90 -30.55
C LEU A 194 -2.90 18.12 -30.82
N MET A 195 -2.76 16.80 -30.96
CA MET A 195 -3.87 15.84 -31.11
C MET A 195 -4.83 16.11 -32.29
N LYS A 196 -4.44 16.92 -33.28
CA LYS A 196 -5.18 17.08 -34.55
C LYS A 196 -4.73 16.06 -35.58
N GLY A 197 -5.57 15.07 -35.85
CA GLY A 197 -5.34 14.10 -36.93
C GLY A 197 -4.07 13.28 -36.72
N THR A 198 -3.10 13.46 -37.60
CA THR A 198 -1.84 12.69 -37.59
C THR A 198 -0.91 13.14 -36.47
N TYR A 199 -0.38 12.19 -35.72
CA TYR A 199 0.62 12.45 -34.67
C TYR A 199 2.00 12.73 -35.29
N ILE A 200 2.45 13.99 -35.24
CA ILE A 200 3.75 14.44 -35.78
C ILE A 200 4.67 14.88 -34.63
N SER A 201 5.68 14.07 -34.30
CA SER A 201 6.55 14.29 -33.13
C SER A 201 7.28 15.64 -33.09
N SER A 202 7.69 16.20 -34.25
CA SER A 202 8.36 17.50 -34.31
C SER A 202 7.46 18.66 -33.89
N VAL A 203 6.19 18.61 -34.28
CA VAL A 203 5.16 19.59 -33.88
C VAL A 203 4.91 19.50 -32.37
N TYR A 204 4.79 18.28 -31.82
CA TYR A 204 4.65 18.09 -30.37
C TYR A 204 5.83 18.67 -29.60
N LEU A 205 7.06 18.41 -30.05
CA LEU A 205 8.26 18.93 -29.41
C LEU A 205 8.28 20.47 -29.43
N GLN A 206 7.91 21.09 -30.54
CA GLN A 206 7.88 22.54 -30.67
C GLN A 206 6.81 23.16 -29.77
N GLU A 207 5.58 22.64 -29.77
CA GLU A 207 4.48 23.11 -28.93
C GLU A 207 4.79 22.94 -27.43
N VAL A 208 5.31 21.78 -27.02
CA VAL A 208 5.69 21.54 -25.61
C VAL A 208 6.84 22.44 -25.17
N LYS A 209 7.81 22.72 -26.06
CA LYS A 209 8.89 23.69 -25.76
C LYS A 209 8.35 25.10 -25.55
N GLN A 210 7.43 25.55 -26.41
CA GLN A 210 6.81 26.87 -26.27
C GLN A 210 6.01 26.97 -24.96
N LEU A 211 5.26 25.93 -24.62
CA LEU A 211 4.54 25.85 -23.36
C LEU A 211 5.48 25.89 -22.15
N TYR A 212 6.59 25.15 -22.19
CA TYR A 212 7.55 25.11 -21.09
C TYR A 212 8.13 26.50 -20.77
N LEU A 213 8.31 27.35 -21.77
CA LEU A 213 8.80 28.72 -21.59
C LEU A 213 7.80 29.64 -20.87
N GLN A 214 6.51 29.29 -20.85
CA GLN A 214 5.45 30.06 -20.18
C GLN A 214 5.25 29.64 -18.72
N ILE A 215 5.65 28.42 -18.37
CA ILE A 215 5.49 27.89 -17.02
C ILE A 215 6.60 28.48 -16.14
N PRO A 216 6.28 28.98 -14.92
CA PRO A 216 7.28 29.58 -14.04
C PRO A 216 8.47 28.64 -13.79
N PRO A 217 9.71 29.16 -13.75
CA PRO A 217 10.88 28.35 -13.46
C PRO A 217 10.82 27.77 -12.03
N ARG A 218 11.43 26.59 -11.89
CA ARG A 218 11.50 25.84 -10.62
C ARG A 218 12.59 26.34 -9.69
#